data_AF-A0A5B8AYW9-F1
#
_entry.id   AF-A0A5B8AYW9-F1
#
_cell.length_a   1.000
_cell.length_b   1.000
_cell.length_c   1.000
_cell.angle_alpha   90.00
_cell.angle_beta   90.00
_cell.angle_gamma   90.00
#
_symmetry.space_group_name_H-M   'P 1'
#
loop_
_entity.id
_entity.type
_entity.pdbx_description
1 polymer ?
#
loop_
_entity_poly.entity_id
_entity_poly.type
_entity_poly.pdbx_seq_one_letter_code
_entity_poly.pdbx_strand_id
1 'polypeptide(L)'
;METIHEGGCLCGGVRFRTRGRLRGVIFCHCSQCRRQSGHFVAATSASDAGLTVETGPHLAWYAASADARRGFCRTCGSLLFWKQEGTDTTSIMAGAFDRPTGLAGASHIFVADKGDYYEICDGLPQFTDDETPVAVARD
;
A
#
# COMPACT_ATOMS: atom_id res chain seq x y z
N MET A 1 -0.67 3.51 -24.64
CA MET A 1 -1.90 3.20 -23.88
C MET A 1 -1.55 3.32 -22.42
N GLU A 2 -2.35 4.09 -21.67
CA GLU A 2 -2.15 4.26 -20.24
C GLU A 2 -2.61 2.99 -19.51
N THR A 3 -1.78 2.45 -18.63
CA THR A 3 -2.13 1.24 -17.86
C THR A 3 -3.15 1.61 -16.79
N ILE A 4 -4.22 0.82 -16.71
CA ILE A 4 -5.28 0.98 -15.71
C ILE A 4 -5.27 -0.24 -14.81
N HIS A 5 -5.31 -0.01 -13.49
CA HIS A 5 -5.54 -1.07 -12.51
C HIS A 5 -6.73 -0.72 -11.62
N GLU A 6 -7.55 -1.72 -11.31
CA GLU A 6 -8.74 -1.58 -10.48
C GLU A 6 -8.63 -2.47 -9.24
N GLY A 7 -9.40 -2.13 -8.21
CA GLY A 7 -9.40 -2.86 -6.97
C GLY A 7 -10.44 -2.36 -6.00
N GLY A 8 -10.47 -2.96 -4.82
CA GLY A 8 -11.41 -2.60 -3.78
C GLY A 8 -11.25 -3.39 -2.49
N CYS A 9 -12.12 -3.10 -1.54
CA CYS A 9 -12.20 -3.86 -0.31
C CYS A 9 -12.92 -5.20 -0.50
N LEU A 10 -12.81 -6.07 0.51
CA LEU A 10 -13.41 -7.41 0.51
C LEU A 10 -14.93 -7.39 0.27
N CYS A 11 -15.66 -6.44 0.84
CA CYS A 11 -17.11 -6.36 0.68
C CYS A 11 -17.56 -5.58 -0.56
N GLY A 12 -16.64 -5.08 -1.38
CA GLY A 12 -16.94 -4.27 -2.57
C GLY A 12 -17.44 -2.84 -2.30
N GLY A 13 -17.64 -2.44 -1.05
CA GLY A 13 -18.16 -1.11 -0.68
C GLY A 13 -17.19 0.05 -0.91
N VAL A 14 -15.90 -0.24 -1.13
CA VAL A 14 -14.90 0.73 -1.60
C VAL A 14 -14.27 0.15 -2.86
N ARG A 15 -14.32 0.93 -3.95
CA ARG A 15 -13.67 0.63 -5.23
C ARG A 15 -12.72 1.75 -5.60
N PHE A 16 -11.64 1.41 -6.28
CA PHE A 16 -10.69 2.39 -6.78
C PHE A 16 -10.16 1.99 -8.16
N ARG A 17 -9.66 2.99 -8.87
CA ARG A 17 -8.99 2.87 -10.15
C ARG A 17 -7.72 3.71 -10.14
N THR A 18 -6.64 3.17 -10.68
CA THR A 18 -5.38 3.87 -10.90
C THR A 18 -5.12 4.02 -12.39
N ARG A 19 -4.44 5.09 -12.77
CA ARG A 19 -3.91 5.35 -14.10
C ARG A 19 -2.42 5.64 -14.02
N GLY A 20 -1.66 5.17 -15.01
CA GLY A 20 -0.21 5.39 -15.10
C GLY A 20 0.60 4.28 -14.44
N ARG A 21 1.89 4.55 -14.20
CA ARG A 21 2.82 3.57 -13.63
C ARG A 21 2.62 3.44 -12.12
N LEU A 22 2.64 2.19 -11.65
CA LEU A 22 2.69 1.84 -10.25
C LEU A 22 4.13 1.55 -9.82
N ARG A 23 4.52 2.01 -8.62
CA ARG A 23 5.81 1.64 -8.01
C ARG A 23 5.84 0.13 -7.75
N GLY A 24 7.02 -0.50 -7.80
CA GLY A 24 7.17 -1.88 -7.34
C GLY A 24 6.68 -2.05 -5.88
N VAL A 25 6.26 -3.25 -5.49
CA VAL A 25 5.67 -3.49 -4.17
C VAL A 25 6.76 -3.43 -3.10
N ILE A 26 6.57 -2.56 -2.10
CA ILE A 26 7.38 -2.58 -0.86
C ILE A 26 6.62 -3.36 0.20
N PHE A 27 7.34 -4.24 0.87
CA PHE A 27 6.89 -4.96 2.06
C PHE A 27 7.36 -4.20 3.30
N CYS A 28 6.43 -3.60 4.05
CA CYS A 28 6.74 -2.81 5.23
C CYS A 28 6.46 -3.60 6.51
N HIS A 29 7.52 -3.80 7.30
CA HIS A 29 7.52 -4.66 8.47
C HIS A 29 7.33 -3.91 9.80
N CYS A 30 7.18 -2.57 9.78
CA CYS A 30 7.08 -1.77 11.01
C CYS A 30 5.85 -2.11 11.87
N SER A 31 5.91 -1.77 13.15
CA SER A 31 4.92 -2.16 14.17
C SER A 31 3.53 -1.63 13.89
N GLN A 32 3.41 -0.45 13.28
CA GLN A 32 2.13 0.08 12.85
C GLN A 32 1.49 -0.78 11.75
N CYS A 33 2.28 -1.24 10.78
CA CYS A 33 1.82 -2.11 9.70
C CYS A 33 1.46 -3.51 10.23
N ARG A 34 2.27 -4.05 11.17
CA ARG A 34 1.98 -5.31 11.87
C ARG A 34 0.69 -5.28 12.64
N ARG A 35 0.49 -4.26 13.45
CA ARG A 35 -0.71 -4.16 14.29
C ARG A 35 -1.99 -3.93 13.48
N GLN A 36 -1.91 -3.30 12.31
CA GLN A 36 -3.10 -3.02 11.50
C GLN A 36 -3.49 -4.16 10.57
N SER A 37 -2.52 -4.87 10.00
CA SER A 37 -2.80 -5.94 9.04
C SER A 37 -2.77 -7.33 9.66
N GLY A 38 -2.18 -7.48 10.86
CA GLY A 38 -1.87 -8.78 11.45
C GLY A 38 -0.57 -9.40 10.92
N HIS A 39 0.08 -8.79 9.93
CA HIS A 39 1.34 -9.25 9.33
C HIS A 39 2.15 -8.04 8.79
N PHE A 40 3.09 -8.19 7.85
CA PHE A 40 3.59 -6.99 7.14
C PHE A 40 2.53 -6.50 6.14
N VAL A 41 2.62 -5.24 5.72
CA VAL A 41 1.82 -4.77 4.58
C VAL A 41 2.63 -4.84 3.30
N ALA A 42 1.98 -5.23 2.21
CA ALA A 42 2.52 -5.14 0.87
C ALA A 42 1.83 -3.98 0.15
N ALA A 43 2.58 -2.95 -0.26
CA ALA A 43 2.00 -1.78 -0.91
C ALA A 43 2.80 -1.31 -2.13
N THR A 44 2.07 -0.98 -3.19
CA THR A 44 2.56 -0.18 -4.32
C THR A 44 2.29 1.31 -4.06
N SER A 45 2.62 2.19 -4.99
CA SER A 45 2.28 3.62 -4.95
C SER A 45 1.80 4.10 -6.32
N ALA A 46 0.78 4.94 -6.32
CA ALA A 46 0.23 5.62 -7.49
C ALA A 46 0.29 7.14 -7.30
N SER A 47 0.37 7.89 -8.40
CA SER A 47 0.13 9.34 -8.38
C SER A 47 -1.30 9.63 -7.91
N ASP A 48 -1.48 10.66 -7.09
CA ASP A 48 -2.79 11.11 -6.64
C ASP A 48 -3.66 11.55 -7.82
N ALA A 49 -3.06 12.20 -8.83
CA ALA A 49 -3.76 12.60 -10.05
C ALA A 49 -4.25 11.38 -10.86
N GLY A 50 -3.55 10.25 -10.73
CA GLY A 50 -3.91 8.97 -11.35
C GLY A 50 -4.85 8.11 -10.52
N LEU A 51 -5.13 8.45 -9.27
CA LEU A 51 -5.95 7.66 -8.36
C LEU A 51 -7.37 8.22 -8.27
N THR A 52 -8.35 7.43 -8.71
CA THR A 52 -9.77 7.68 -8.45
C THR A 52 -10.28 6.66 -7.43
N VAL A 53 -10.94 7.15 -6.38
CA VAL A 53 -11.61 6.28 -5.40
C VAL A 53 -13.10 6.56 -5.47
N GLU A 54 -13.89 5.54 -5.73
CA GLU A 54 -15.33 5.59 -5.65
C GLU A 54 -15.71 5.46 -4.18
N THR A 55 -15.74 6.60 -3.50
CA THR A 55 -15.97 6.68 -2.06
C THR A 55 -17.45 6.70 -1.76
N GLY A 56 -18.01 5.56 -1.35
CA GLY A 56 -19.25 5.52 -0.58
C GLY A 56 -19.02 5.80 0.91
N PRO A 57 -20.05 5.67 1.77
CA PRO A 57 -19.92 5.80 3.23
C PRO A 57 -19.03 4.72 3.88
N HIS A 58 -18.39 3.86 3.08
CA HIS A 58 -17.58 2.75 3.55
C HIS A 58 -16.11 3.12 3.81
N LEU A 59 -15.54 4.15 3.18
CA LEU A 59 -14.12 4.52 3.39
C LEU A 59 -13.92 5.42 4.61
N ALA A 60 -13.11 4.98 5.57
CA ALA A 60 -12.61 5.79 6.68
C ALA A 60 -11.12 6.07 6.52
N TRP A 61 -10.68 7.19 7.09
CA TRP A 61 -9.27 7.56 7.23
C TRP A 61 -8.91 7.64 8.72
N TYR A 62 -7.76 7.08 9.09
CA TYR A 62 -7.18 7.15 10.42
C TYR A 62 -5.77 7.73 10.34
N ALA A 63 -5.54 8.87 11.01
CA ALA A 63 -4.23 9.48 11.14
C ALA A 63 -3.52 8.88 12.36
N ALA A 64 -2.50 8.06 12.11
CA ALA A 64 -1.70 7.46 13.18
C ALA A 64 -0.61 8.42 13.69
N SER A 65 -0.27 9.44 12.90
CA SER A 65 0.64 10.54 13.21
C SER A 65 0.18 11.80 12.49
N ALA A 66 0.85 12.93 12.73
CA ALA A 66 0.62 14.16 11.97
C ALA A 66 1.02 14.02 10.49
N ASP A 67 1.94 13.10 10.18
CA ASP A 67 2.57 13.01 8.86
C ASP A 67 1.92 11.99 7.94
N ALA A 68 1.06 11.11 8.46
CA ALA A 68 0.44 10.08 7.64
C ALA A 68 -0.91 9.57 8.12
N ARG A 69 -1.76 9.23 7.15
CA ARG A 69 -3.08 8.64 7.35
C ARG A 69 -3.28 7.35 6.57
N ARG A 70 -4.26 6.57 7.01
CA ARG A 70 -4.52 5.20 6.55
C ARG A 70 -5.98 5.04 6.18
N GLY A 71 -6.24 4.57 4.97
CA GLY A 71 -7.58 4.39 4.45
C GLY A 71 -8.03 2.94 4.61
N PHE A 72 -9.19 2.70 5.22
CA PHE A 72 -9.74 1.36 5.43
C PHE A 72 -11.26 1.33 5.25
N CYS A 73 -11.79 0.16 4.93
CA CYS A 73 -13.23 -0.05 4.83
C CYS A 73 -13.84 -0.24 6.23
N ARG A 74 -14.80 0.62 6.60
CA ARG A 74 -15.57 0.53 7.85
C ARG A 74 -16.41 -0.74 7.96
N THR A 75 -16.77 -1.35 6.83
CA THR A 75 -17.66 -2.52 6.80
C THR A 75 -16.91 -3.82 6.97
N CYS A 76 -15.82 -4.03 6.22
CA CYS A 76 -15.08 -5.30 6.24
C CYS A 76 -13.66 -5.20 6.83
N GLY A 77 -13.23 -4.02 7.27
CA GLY A 77 -11.92 -3.80 7.88
C GLY A 77 -10.73 -3.82 6.91
N SER A 78 -10.94 -4.02 5.60
CA SER A 78 -9.84 -4.04 4.64
C SER A 78 -9.04 -2.75 4.69
N LEU A 79 -7.73 -2.85 4.99
CA LEU A 79 -6.78 -1.77 4.82
C LEU A 79 -6.50 -1.59 3.32
N LEU A 80 -6.60 -0.36 2.83
CA LEU A 80 -6.55 -0.07 1.39
C LEU A 80 -5.44 0.92 1.05
N PHE A 81 -5.26 1.95 1.88
CA PHE A 81 -4.41 3.08 1.53
C PHE A 81 -3.49 3.48 2.67
N TRP A 82 -2.30 3.96 2.31
CA TRP A 82 -1.44 4.76 3.17
C TRP A 82 -1.05 6.04 2.43
N LYS A 83 -1.20 7.18 3.11
CA LYS A 83 -0.94 8.50 2.54
C LYS A 83 -0.04 9.27 3.48
N GLN A 84 1.13 9.67 2.98
CA GLN A 84 1.94 10.69 3.61
C GLN A 84 1.36 12.06 3.29
N GLU A 85 1.16 12.88 4.31
CA GLU A 85 0.71 14.26 4.15
C GLU A 85 1.77 15.08 3.38
N GLY A 86 1.31 15.99 2.52
CA GLY A 86 2.19 16.84 1.71
C GLY A 86 2.92 16.17 0.53
N THR A 87 2.58 14.91 0.20
CA THR A 87 3.10 14.22 -1.00
C THR A 87 2.02 14.11 -2.08
N ASP A 88 2.42 13.90 -3.33
CA ASP A 88 1.49 13.73 -4.47
C ASP A 88 1.25 12.27 -4.86
N THR A 89 1.57 11.34 -3.94
CA THR A 89 1.37 9.91 -4.18
C THR A 89 0.63 9.24 -3.03
N THR A 90 -0.11 8.19 -3.35
CA THR A 90 -0.83 7.37 -2.39
C THR A 90 -0.35 5.93 -2.51
N SER A 91 0.08 5.35 -1.40
CA SER A 91 0.39 3.92 -1.33
C SER A 91 -0.89 3.10 -1.24
N ILE A 92 -0.98 2.04 -2.04
CA ILE A 92 -2.17 1.20 -2.16
C ILE A 92 -1.77 -0.24 -1.83
N MET A 93 -2.55 -0.89 -0.95
CA MET A 93 -2.29 -2.26 -0.56
C MET A 93 -2.38 -3.18 -1.79
N ALA A 94 -1.30 -3.89 -2.09
CA ALA A 94 -1.17 -4.68 -3.31
C ALA A 94 -2.23 -5.79 -3.41
N GLY A 95 -2.65 -6.34 -2.27
CA GLY A 95 -3.70 -7.35 -2.19
C GLY A 95 -5.13 -6.83 -2.44
N ALA A 96 -5.32 -5.51 -2.52
CA ALA A 96 -6.63 -4.90 -2.79
C ALA A 96 -6.91 -4.73 -4.30
N PHE A 97 -5.92 -4.97 -5.17
CA PHE A 97 -6.12 -4.94 -6.62
C PHE A 97 -6.81 -6.21 -7.12
N ASP A 98 -7.66 -6.06 -8.13
CA ASP A 98 -8.25 -7.18 -8.84
C ASP A 98 -7.17 -7.96 -9.61
N ARG A 99 -7.36 -9.28 -9.76
CA ARG A 99 -6.42 -10.13 -10.50
C ARG A 99 -6.73 -10.13 -12.01
N PRO A 100 -5.70 -10.24 -12.87
CA PRO A 100 -4.27 -10.27 -12.54
C PRO A 100 -3.71 -8.87 -12.22
N THR A 101 -2.87 -8.75 -11.19
CA THR A 101 -2.35 -7.45 -10.75
C THR A 101 -1.15 -6.99 -11.59
N GLY A 102 -0.31 -7.91 -12.06
CA GLY A 102 0.96 -7.60 -12.74
C GLY A 102 2.02 -6.94 -11.83
N LEU A 103 1.77 -6.88 -10.52
CA LEU A 103 2.68 -6.27 -9.55
C LEU A 103 3.81 -7.24 -9.16
N ALA A 104 5.01 -6.70 -8.96
CA ALA A 104 6.18 -7.43 -8.49
C ALA A 104 6.74 -6.79 -7.21
N GLY A 105 7.27 -7.63 -6.31
CA GLY A 105 8.02 -7.19 -5.14
C GLY A 105 9.29 -6.44 -5.53
N ALA A 106 9.62 -5.38 -4.80
CA ALA A 106 10.80 -4.55 -5.01
C ALA A 106 11.78 -4.62 -3.82
N SER A 107 11.27 -4.56 -2.59
CA SER A 107 12.11 -4.64 -1.38
C SER A 107 11.28 -4.82 -0.11
N HIS A 108 11.97 -5.13 0.99
CA HIS A 108 11.48 -5.14 2.36
C HIS A 108 12.08 -3.98 3.14
N ILE A 109 11.27 -3.27 3.91
CA ILE A 109 11.70 -2.16 4.77
C ILE A 109 11.30 -2.39 6.22
N PHE A 110 12.02 -1.75 7.15
CA PHE A 110 11.87 -1.95 8.60
C PHE A 110 12.03 -3.42 9.05
N VAL A 111 12.90 -4.20 8.41
CA VAL A 111 13.04 -5.64 8.71
C VAL A 111 13.55 -5.93 10.12
N ALA A 112 14.24 -4.98 10.76
CA ALA A 112 14.64 -5.08 12.16
C ALA A 112 13.43 -5.20 13.11
N ASP A 113 12.26 -4.72 12.68
CA ASP A 113 11.01 -4.81 13.41
C ASP A 113 10.12 -5.94 12.83
N LYS A 114 10.62 -6.87 12.02
CA LYS A 114 9.79 -7.97 11.50
C LYS A 114 9.19 -8.81 12.62
N GLY A 115 8.10 -9.51 12.30
CA GLY A 115 7.60 -10.56 13.19
C GLY A 115 8.62 -11.69 13.31
N ASP A 116 8.80 -12.20 14.51
CA ASP A 116 9.72 -13.30 14.84
C ASP A 116 9.21 -14.69 14.39
N TYR A 117 8.00 -14.76 13.82
CA TYR A 117 7.32 -15.99 13.43
C TYR A 117 7.45 -16.36 11.93
N TYR A 118 8.30 -15.68 11.14
CA TYR A 118 8.56 -16.00 9.73
C TYR A 118 9.91 -15.48 9.25
N GLU A 119 10.44 -16.05 8.17
CA GLU A 119 11.68 -15.60 7.51
C GLU A 119 11.41 -14.97 6.14
N ILE A 120 12.30 -14.07 5.70
CA ILE A 120 12.25 -13.43 4.37
C ILE A 120 13.24 -14.19 3.46
N CYS A 121 12.71 -15.00 2.54
CA CYS A 121 13.49 -15.94 1.73
C CYS A 121 13.37 -15.72 0.20
N ASP A 122 12.83 -14.60 -0.25
CA ASP A 122 12.59 -14.32 -1.68
C ASP A 122 13.77 -13.66 -2.41
N GLY A 123 14.85 -13.35 -1.69
CA GLY A 123 16.06 -12.74 -2.24
C GLY A 123 15.92 -11.25 -2.58
N LEU A 124 14.81 -10.60 -2.22
CA LEU A 124 14.66 -9.16 -2.42
C LEU A 124 15.52 -8.36 -1.44
N PRO A 125 15.93 -7.13 -1.80
CA PRO A 125 16.65 -6.24 -0.89
C PRO A 125 15.89 -6.00 0.42
N GLN A 126 16.62 -5.97 1.53
CA GLN A 126 16.07 -5.79 2.88
C GLN A 126 16.74 -4.59 3.57
N PHE A 127 15.94 -3.69 4.13
CA PHE A 127 16.38 -2.45 4.78
C PHE A 127 15.83 -2.36 6.21
N THR A 128 16.60 -1.79 7.13
CA THR A 128 16.23 -1.65 8.55
C THR A 128 15.35 -0.42 8.82
N ASP A 129 15.27 0.50 7.87
CA ASP A 129 14.52 1.76 7.90
C ASP A 129 13.73 1.93 6.58
N ASP A 130 13.25 3.14 6.30
CA ASP A 130 12.55 3.52 5.05
C ASP A 130 13.48 4.05 3.96
N GLU A 131 14.81 4.08 4.17
CA GLU A 131 15.76 4.48 3.13
C GLU A 131 15.79 3.42 2.03
N THR A 132 14.99 3.64 1.00
CA THR A 132 14.96 2.76 -0.17
C THR A 132 15.50 3.49 -1.39
N PRO A 133 16.40 2.85 -2.18
CA PRO A 133 16.77 3.34 -3.50
C PRO A 133 15.63 3.18 -4.52
N VAL A 134 14.49 2.59 -4.12
CA VAL A 134 13.33 2.37 -4.97
C VAL A 134 12.60 3.71 -5.14
N ALA A 135 13.02 4.45 -6.17
CA ALA A 135 12.37 5.68 -6.57
C ALA A 135 10.84 5.48 -6.67
N VAL A 136 10.09 6.39 -6.06
CA VAL A 136 8.70 6.66 -6.46
C VAL A 136 8.73 6.88 -7.97
N ALA A 137 7.87 6.19 -8.73
CA ALA A 137 7.76 6.43 -10.16
C ALA A 137 7.46 7.92 -10.36
N ARG A 138 8.47 8.68 -10.76
CA ARG A 138 8.34 10.04 -11.29
C ARG A 138 8.25 9.87 -12.80
N ASP A 139 7.29 10.58 -13.39
CA ASP A 139 6.96 10.52 -14.81
C ASP A 139 8.19 10.71 -15.72
#